data_AF-A0ABD5B356-F1
#
_entry.id   AF-A0ABD5B356-F1
#
_cell.length_a   1.000
_cell.length_b   1.000
_cell.length_c   1.000
_cell.angle_alpha   90.00
_cell.angle_beta   90.00
_cell.angle_gamma   90.00
#
_symmetry.space_group_name_H-M   'P 1'
#
loop_
_entity.id
_entity.type
_entity.pdbx_description
1 polymer ?
#
loop_
_entity_poly.entity_id
_entity_poly.type
_entity_poly.pdbx_seq_one_letter_code
_entity_poly.pdbx_strand_id
1 'polypeptide(L)'
;MKIKLFLIAACSPVLLFSQKIFTQDVDNFWKTYDKIIKTKDSAQKLSLIQTMYIDKGTQGLHDIMKARRYSAQEYIDVIGKYPKFWSSIRSRTLKYKKQAKNVEKSITALKRIYPEAKSANAYFTVGLLRTNGTIMNGNLLIGTESAFADKDVDISEMDKSYPQLKAYFATNPIDSFPFLAAHEYIHTQQKSTIGNNLLTQVVMEGVAEFIASLSMNQKSPTPAIDYGYAHETEIKDVFVKEMFSPYTWNNWIWNATNNRFKMADLGYFVGYALVKKYYDKQTDKKSAVKKMIELDYNNQAALSAFVEESGYFEKPVSYYKDGYEKNRPVVVGITEFENGSKNVNPNIKTLSVTFSQEMNPFRDGIDYGPLGKESFVKKKKFLRFMNNNKTVVYEIEVLPNTHHQMLFDGGFRSKDGNPAQNYLIDFTTTK
;
A
#
# COMPACT_ATOMS: atom_id res chain seq x y z
N MET A 1 -4.46 -71.35 -4.80
CA MET A 1 -3.70 -70.33 -4.06
C MET A 1 -4.49 -69.01 -4.12
N LYS A 2 -5.12 -68.56 -3.02
CA LYS A 2 -5.92 -67.32 -3.00
C LYS A 2 -5.00 -66.14 -2.68
N ILE A 3 -4.78 -65.24 -3.63
CA ILE A 3 -4.03 -64.00 -3.44
C ILE A 3 -4.97 -62.96 -2.82
N LYS A 4 -4.70 -62.55 -1.57
CA LYS A 4 -5.35 -61.41 -0.93
C LYS A 4 -4.64 -60.13 -1.35
N LEU A 5 -5.36 -59.26 -2.04
CA LEU A 5 -4.89 -57.91 -2.38
C LEU A 5 -5.11 -57.01 -1.16
N PHE A 6 -4.03 -56.52 -0.54
CA PHE A 6 -4.08 -55.55 0.55
C PHE A 6 -4.15 -54.14 -0.05
N LEU A 7 -5.27 -53.45 0.18
CA LEU A 7 -5.41 -52.03 -0.13
C LEU A 7 -4.64 -51.24 0.94
N ILE A 8 -3.50 -50.64 0.58
CA ILE A 8 -2.77 -49.71 1.45
C ILE A 8 -3.40 -48.33 1.24
N ALA A 9 -4.29 -47.93 2.16
CA ALA A 9 -4.77 -46.55 2.21
C ALA A 9 -3.63 -45.65 2.72
N ALA A 10 -2.98 -44.93 1.82
CA ALA A 10 -2.02 -43.90 2.17
C ALA A 10 -2.76 -42.72 2.81
N CYS A 11 -2.81 -42.68 4.14
CA CYS A 11 -3.33 -41.56 4.89
C CYS A 11 -2.26 -40.45 4.88
N SER A 12 -2.35 -39.51 3.93
CA SER A 12 -1.51 -38.31 3.97
C SER A 12 -1.79 -37.56 5.27
N PRO A 13 -0.75 -37.10 6.01
CA PRO A 13 -0.97 -36.31 7.21
C PRO A 13 -1.69 -35.02 6.82
N VAL A 14 -2.93 -34.85 7.31
CA VAL A 14 -3.63 -33.58 7.24
C VAL A 14 -2.83 -32.62 8.12
N LEU A 15 -2.05 -31.73 7.50
CA LEU A 15 -1.47 -30.59 8.21
C LEU A 15 -2.63 -29.84 8.87
N LEU A 16 -2.73 -29.97 10.20
CA LEU A 16 -3.74 -29.26 10.98
C LEU A 16 -3.49 -27.78 10.81
N PHE A 17 -4.41 -27.10 10.12
CA PHE A 17 -4.44 -25.66 10.03
C PHE A 17 -4.60 -25.10 11.45
N SER A 18 -3.53 -24.54 12.00
CA SER A 18 -3.49 -23.99 13.36
C SER A 18 -3.16 -22.51 13.28
N GLN A 19 -4.20 -21.71 13.09
CA GLN A 19 -4.12 -20.27 13.26
C GLN A 19 -3.84 -19.95 14.73
N LYS A 20 -2.73 -19.26 15.03
CA LYS A 20 -2.48 -18.74 16.39
C LYS A 20 -2.80 -17.26 16.44
N ILE A 21 -3.56 -16.86 17.46
CA ILE A 21 -3.83 -15.46 17.76
C ILE A 21 -3.17 -15.13 19.09
N PHE A 22 -2.24 -14.19 19.07
CA PHE A 22 -1.49 -13.73 20.23
C PHE A 22 -2.06 -12.40 20.71
N THR A 23 -2.46 -12.32 21.97
CA THR A 23 -3.12 -11.12 22.53
C THR A 23 -2.46 -10.63 23.82
N GLN A 24 -1.39 -11.28 24.27
CA GLN A 24 -0.71 -10.94 25.53
C GLN A 24 -0.14 -9.51 25.54
N ASP A 25 0.14 -8.92 24.37
CA ASP A 25 0.65 -7.56 24.28
C ASP A 25 -0.38 -6.53 24.76
N VAL A 26 -1.68 -6.80 24.62
CA VAL A 26 -2.72 -5.93 25.18
C VAL A 26 -2.66 -5.93 26.71
N ASP A 27 -2.51 -7.10 27.33
CA ASP A 27 -2.37 -7.21 28.79
C ASP A 27 -1.04 -6.59 29.29
N ASN A 28 0.05 -6.83 28.57
CA ASN A 28 1.37 -6.29 28.89
C ASN A 28 1.38 -4.76 28.82
N PHE A 29 0.74 -4.18 27.79
CA PHE A 29 0.61 -2.73 27.65
C PHE A 29 -0.14 -2.13 28.84
N TRP A 30 -1.33 -2.62 29.19
CA TRP A 30 -2.12 -2.02 30.28
C TRP A 30 -1.47 -2.17 31.65
N LYS A 31 -0.81 -3.30 31.93
CA LYS A 31 -0.01 -3.46 33.16
C LYS A 31 1.15 -2.47 33.23
N THR A 32 1.74 -2.15 32.09
CA THR A 32 2.87 -1.21 31.98
C THR A 32 2.38 0.23 32.08
N TYR A 33 1.29 0.57 31.38
CA TYR A 33 0.60 1.85 31.44
C TYR A 33 0.23 2.24 32.88
N ASP A 34 -0.38 1.32 33.64
CA ASP A 34 -0.80 1.55 35.03
C ASP A 34 0.38 1.89 35.96
N LYS A 35 1.58 1.40 35.65
CA LYS A 35 2.80 1.79 36.38
C LYS A 35 3.33 3.13 35.91
N ILE A 36 3.40 3.36 34.59
CA ILE A 36 3.90 4.61 34.00
C ILE A 36 3.13 5.82 34.54
N ILE A 37 1.79 5.76 34.64
CA ILE A 37 0.98 6.89 35.12
C ILE A 37 1.18 7.19 36.62
N LYS A 38 1.71 6.24 37.39
CA LYS A 38 2.03 6.40 38.82
C LYS A 38 3.49 6.83 39.05
N THR A 39 4.34 6.68 38.04
CA THR A 39 5.75 7.06 38.09
C THR A 39 5.92 8.55 37.76
N LYS A 40 6.75 9.28 38.51
CA LYS A 40 7.10 10.67 38.20
C LYS A 40 8.35 10.77 37.33
N ASP A 41 9.38 9.99 37.65
CA ASP A 41 10.68 10.03 37.00
C ASP A 41 10.63 9.58 35.53
N SER A 42 11.16 10.40 34.63
CA SER A 42 11.11 10.17 33.19
C SER A 42 11.97 8.99 32.74
N ALA A 43 13.15 8.79 33.33
CA ALA A 43 14.02 7.67 33.00
C ALA A 43 13.38 6.33 33.44
N GLN A 44 12.73 6.32 34.60
CA GLN A 44 11.99 5.17 35.11
C GLN A 44 10.78 4.85 34.22
N LYS A 45 10.04 5.84 33.72
CA LYS A 45 8.96 5.61 32.74
C LYS A 45 9.49 4.92 31.47
N LEU A 46 10.59 5.43 30.92
CA LEU A 46 11.22 4.86 29.73
C LEU A 46 11.68 3.42 29.99
N SER A 47 12.28 3.16 31.15
CA SER A 47 12.66 1.80 31.56
C SER A 47 11.45 0.87 31.70
N LEU A 48 10.33 1.35 32.23
CA LEU A 48 9.09 0.57 32.37
C LEU A 48 8.52 0.16 31.01
N ILE A 49 8.39 1.10 30.05
CA ILE A 49 7.87 0.75 28.72
C ILE A 49 8.81 -0.22 27.98
N GLN A 50 10.12 -0.02 28.10
CA GLN A 50 11.11 -0.89 27.48
C GLN A 50 11.01 -2.31 28.05
N THR A 51 11.13 -2.45 29.37
CA THR A 51 11.30 -3.76 30.02
C THR A 51 10.00 -4.54 30.24
N MET A 52 8.87 -3.84 30.39
CA MET A 52 7.59 -4.49 30.71
C MET A 52 6.68 -4.67 29.50
N TYR A 53 6.84 -3.84 28.47
CA TYR A 53 6.04 -3.95 27.25
C TYR A 53 6.86 -4.38 26.04
N ILE A 54 7.93 -3.67 25.70
CA ILE A 54 8.68 -3.92 24.45
C ILE A 54 9.49 -5.22 24.56
N ASP A 55 10.34 -5.38 25.57
CA ASP A 55 11.21 -6.56 25.73
C ASP A 55 10.41 -7.85 25.98
N LYS A 56 9.25 -7.72 26.64
CA LYS A 56 8.30 -8.84 26.87
C LYS A 56 7.29 -9.02 25.74
N GLY A 57 7.35 -8.16 24.73
CA GLY A 57 6.45 -8.15 23.60
C GLY A 57 6.54 -9.43 22.79
N THR A 58 5.46 -9.75 22.10
CA THR A 58 5.52 -10.80 21.07
C THR A 58 6.38 -10.38 19.89
N GLN A 59 6.73 -11.36 19.05
CA GLN A 59 7.28 -11.08 17.72
C GLN A 59 6.41 -10.08 16.95
N GLY A 60 5.08 -10.15 17.06
CA GLY A 60 4.17 -9.22 16.42
C GLY A 60 4.31 -7.77 16.90
N LEU A 61 4.62 -7.56 18.18
CA LEU A 61 4.93 -6.22 18.69
C LEU A 61 6.22 -5.68 18.07
N HIS A 62 7.30 -6.46 18.05
CA HIS A 62 8.55 -6.02 17.43
C HIS A 62 8.38 -5.76 15.93
N ASP A 63 7.59 -6.61 15.28
CA ASP A 63 7.27 -6.53 13.87
C ASP A 63 6.50 -5.23 13.54
N ILE A 64 5.45 -4.92 14.30
CA ILE A 64 4.65 -3.69 14.06
C ILE A 64 5.45 -2.43 14.41
N MET A 65 6.29 -2.48 15.45
CA MET A 65 7.20 -1.39 15.80
C MET A 65 8.20 -1.11 14.67
N LYS A 66 8.76 -2.14 14.03
CA LYS A 66 9.63 -1.99 12.85
C LYS A 66 8.84 -1.40 11.67
N ALA A 67 7.67 -1.95 11.37
CA ALA A 67 6.85 -1.54 10.22
C ALA A 67 6.34 -0.09 10.33
N ARG A 68 6.12 0.41 11.55
CA ARG A 68 5.58 1.76 11.82
C ARG A 68 6.56 2.70 12.52
N ARG A 69 7.81 2.27 12.69
CA ARG A 69 8.92 3.03 13.29
C ARG A 69 8.55 3.58 14.67
N TYR A 70 8.03 2.73 15.53
CA TYR A 70 7.73 3.09 16.92
C TYR A 70 9.01 3.00 17.77
N SER A 71 9.16 3.93 18.70
CA SER A 71 10.20 3.92 19.73
C SER A 71 9.62 3.94 21.14
N ALA A 72 10.41 3.48 22.11
CA ALA A 72 10.05 3.53 23.54
C ALA A 72 9.74 4.97 24.00
N GLN A 73 10.51 5.95 23.53
CA GLN A 73 10.30 7.35 23.87
C GLN A 73 8.96 7.86 23.36
N GLU A 74 8.60 7.55 22.12
CA GLU A 74 7.30 7.96 21.56
C GLU A 74 6.12 7.37 22.32
N TYR A 75 6.23 6.13 22.85
CA TYR A 75 5.20 5.59 23.73
C TYR A 75 5.02 6.44 24.99
N ILE A 76 6.10 6.87 25.65
CA ILE A 76 6.01 7.72 26.84
C ILE A 76 5.41 9.07 26.50
N ASP A 77 5.82 9.67 25.38
CA ASP A 77 5.32 10.98 24.94
C ASP A 77 3.81 10.93 24.66
N VAL A 78 3.35 9.92 23.92
CA VAL A 78 1.93 9.75 23.57
C VAL A 78 1.09 9.35 24.80
N ILE A 79 1.62 8.54 25.72
CA ILE A 79 0.96 8.20 27.00
C ILE A 79 0.75 9.46 27.84
N GLY A 80 1.77 10.30 27.98
CA GLY A 80 1.68 11.54 28.75
C GLY A 80 0.82 12.61 28.09
N LYS A 81 0.82 12.69 26.76
CA LYS A 81 0.14 13.75 26.00
C LYS A 81 -1.37 13.53 25.86
N TYR A 82 -1.85 12.28 25.85
CA TYR A 82 -3.25 11.98 25.54
C TYR A 82 -3.97 11.09 26.58
N PRO A 83 -4.01 11.49 27.87
CA PRO A 83 -4.62 10.68 28.92
C PRO A 83 -6.12 10.38 28.72
N LYS A 84 -6.91 11.28 28.10
CA LYS A 84 -8.33 11.03 27.84
C LYS A 84 -8.53 9.97 26.77
N PHE A 85 -7.68 9.96 25.75
CA PHE A 85 -7.66 8.90 24.75
C PHE A 85 -7.39 7.54 25.39
N TRP A 86 -6.31 7.42 26.16
CA TRP A 86 -5.95 6.15 26.79
C TRP A 86 -7.01 5.65 27.77
N SER A 87 -7.61 6.55 28.55
CA SER A 87 -8.72 6.22 29.45
C SER A 87 -9.93 5.68 28.69
N SER A 88 -10.31 6.34 27.59
CA SER A 88 -11.51 5.98 26.82
C SER A 88 -11.31 4.72 25.94
N ILE A 89 -10.13 4.51 25.35
CA ILE A 89 -9.87 3.34 24.48
C ILE A 89 -9.67 2.03 25.27
N ARG A 90 -9.31 2.11 26.56
CA ARG A 90 -8.96 0.93 27.39
C ARG A 90 -10.01 -0.16 27.38
N SER A 91 -11.26 0.18 27.69
CA SER A 91 -12.34 -0.82 27.74
C SER A 91 -12.61 -1.48 26.39
N ARG A 92 -12.28 -0.82 25.27
CA ARG A 92 -12.41 -1.37 23.92
C ARG A 92 -11.29 -2.36 23.62
N THR A 93 -10.04 -2.00 23.89
CA THR A 93 -8.89 -2.90 23.68
C THR A 93 -9.01 -4.20 24.49
N LEU A 94 -9.57 -4.13 25.70
CA LEU A 94 -9.83 -5.30 26.56
C LEU A 94 -10.89 -6.26 26.00
N LYS A 95 -11.60 -5.91 24.92
CA LYS A 95 -12.46 -6.83 24.17
C LYS A 95 -11.65 -7.79 23.26
N TYR A 96 -10.32 -7.78 23.32
CA TYR A 96 -9.43 -8.61 22.50
C TYR A 96 -9.81 -10.10 22.46
N LYS A 97 -10.27 -10.70 23.56
CA LYS A 97 -10.69 -12.12 23.58
C LYS A 97 -11.92 -12.38 22.70
N LYS A 98 -12.90 -11.47 22.75
CA LYS A 98 -14.09 -11.54 21.89
C LYS A 98 -13.67 -11.36 20.43
N GLN A 99 -12.79 -10.39 20.16
CA GLN A 99 -12.35 -10.12 18.80
C GLN A 99 -11.47 -11.24 18.23
N ALA A 100 -10.62 -11.88 19.02
CA ALA A 100 -9.86 -13.07 18.60
C ALA A 100 -10.80 -14.19 18.12
N LYS A 101 -11.87 -14.48 18.88
CA LYS A 101 -12.90 -15.45 18.45
C LYS A 101 -13.62 -15.03 17.16
N ASN A 102 -13.83 -13.73 16.95
CA ASN A 102 -14.42 -13.24 15.70
C ASN A 102 -13.47 -13.43 14.51
N VAL A 103 -12.17 -13.19 14.69
CA VAL A 103 -11.14 -13.44 13.66
C VAL A 103 -11.08 -14.92 13.30
N GLU A 104 -11.09 -15.82 14.30
CA GLU A 104 -11.16 -17.27 14.06
C GLU A 104 -12.37 -17.66 13.20
N LYS A 105 -13.53 -17.04 13.45
CA LYS A 105 -14.75 -17.26 12.64
C LYS A 105 -14.58 -16.75 11.22
N SER A 106 -14.04 -15.55 11.02
CA SER A 106 -13.78 -14.99 9.68
C SER A 106 -12.84 -15.88 8.87
N ILE A 107 -11.74 -16.33 9.47
CA ILE A 107 -10.78 -17.24 8.82
C ILE A 107 -11.42 -18.59 8.51
N THR A 108 -12.23 -19.13 9.42
CA THR A 108 -12.99 -20.36 9.17
C THR A 108 -13.95 -20.21 8.00
N ALA A 109 -14.60 -19.06 7.87
CA ALA A 109 -15.50 -18.76 6.76
C ALA A 109 -14.74 -18.68 5.43
N LEU A 110 -13.57 -18.03 5.40
CA LEU A 110 -12.69 -17.99 4.22
C LEU A 110 -12.29 -19.39 3.76
N LYS A 111 -11.92 -20.28 4.68
CA LYS A 111 -11.53 -21.67 4.34
C LYS A 111 -12.62 -22.48 3.64
N ARG A 112 -13.90 -22.11 3.77
CA ARG A 112 -15.00 -22.79 3.06
C ARG A 112 -14.97 -22.50 1.56
N ILE A 113 -14.56 -21.29 1.18
CA ILE A 113 -14.49 -20.85 -0.22
C ILE A 113 -13.08 -21.01 -0.79
N TYR A 114 -12.04 -21.07 0.06
CA TYR A 114 -10.65 -21.28 -0.31
C TYR A 114 -9.95 -22.29 0.64
N PRO A 115 -10.10 -23.61 0.41
CA PRO A 115 -9.57 -24.64 1.31
C PRO A 115 -8.04 -24.67 1.44
N GLU A 116 -7.32 -24.14 0.46
CA GLU A 116 -5.85 -24.09 0.39
C GLU A 116 -5.24 -22.93 1.21
N ALA A 117 -6.06 -22.15 1.92
CA ALA A 117 -5.59 -21.08 2.78
C ALA A 117 -4.52 -21.57 3.77
N LYS A 118 -3.37 -20.88 3.78
CA LYS A 118 -2.21 -21.13 4.63
C LYS A 118 -2.41 -20.47 5.98
N SER A 119 -1.99 -21.14 7.06
CA SER A 119 -2.02 -20.54 8.40
C SER A 119 -1.12 -19.30 8.46
N ALA A 120 -1.59 -18.22 9.11
CA ALA A 120 -0.87 -16.96 9.19
C ALA A 120 -1.13 -16.30 10.55
N ASN A 121 -0.17 -16.30 11.49
CA ASN A 121 -0.42 -15.85 12.86
C ASN A 121 -0.99 -14.42 12.92
N ALA A 122 -1.85 -14.16 13.89
CA ALA A 122 -2.37 -12.82 14.16
C ALA A 122 -1.87 -12.33 15.52
N TYR A 123 -1.44 -11.08 15.58
CA TYR A 123 -0.89 -10.45 16.78
C TYR A 123 -1.70 -9.20 17.09
N PHE A 124 -2.31 -9.15 18.28
CA PHE A 124 -3.03 -8.00 18.77
C PHE A 124 -2.09 -7.22 19.68
N THR A 125 -1.67 -6.06 19.20
CA THR A 125 -0.70 -5.18 19.85
C THR A 125 -1.37 -3.86 20.25
N VAL A 126 -0.67 -3.04 21.04
CA VAL A 126 -1.07 -1.65 21.31
C VAL A 126 0.02 -0.74 20.77
N GLY A 127 -0.24 -0.09 19.64
CA GLY A 127 0.67 0.83 18.96
C GLY A 127 0.43 2.29 19.32
N LEU A 128 0.72 3.16 18.34
CA LEU A 128 0.64 4.61 18.45
C LEU A 128 -0.22 5.22 17.32
N LEU A 129 -1.35 4.58 16.99
CA LEU A 129 -2.36 5.07 16.03
C LEU A 129 -1.87 5.21 14.57
N ARG A 130 -0.74 4.60 14.20
CA ARG A 130 -0.23 4.63 12.81
C ARG A 130 -0.77 3.50 11.93
N THR A 131 -1.50 2.54 12.51
CA THR A 131 -2.07 1.41 11.76
C THR A 131 -3.20 0.76 12.57
N ASN A 132 -4.29 0.40 11.92
CA ASN A 132 -5.35 -0.47 12.47
C ASN A 132 -5.09 -1.95 12.12
N GLY A 133 -4.52 -2.22 10.95
CA GLY A 133 -4.04 -3.52 10.53
C GLY A 133 -2.86 -3.34 9.57
N THR A 134 -2.00 -4.34 9.50
CA THR A 134 -0.97 -4.48 8.46
C THR A 134 -0.47 -5.92 8.48
N ILE A 135 0.29 -6.27 7.46
CA ILE A 135 1.00 -7.55 7.42
C ILE A 135 2.51 -7.35 7.39
N MET A 136 3.25 -8.27 7.99
CA MET A 136 4.70 -8.39 7.82
C MET A 136 5.11 -9.84 8.01
N ASN A 137 6.03 -10.34 7.17
CA ASN A 137 6.54 -11.72 7.23
C ASN A 137 5.44 -12.80 7.23
N GLY A 138 4.33 -12.55 6.54
CA GLY A 138 3.18 -13.46 6.49
C GLY A 138 2.31 -13.49 7.76
N ASN A 139 2.51 -12.56 8.70
CA ASN A 139 1.72 -12.42 9.91
C ASN A 139 0.80 -11.19 9.85
N LEU A 140 -0.36 -11.29 10.49
CA LEU A 140 -1.29 -10.18 10.75
C LEU A 140 -0.86 -9.42 11.99
N LEU A 141 -0.72 -8.11 11.86
CA LEU A 141 -0.33 -7.20 12.93
C LEU A 141 -1.44 -6.17 13.13
N ILE A 142 -2.11 -6.24 14.28
CA ILE A 142 -3.26 -5.41 14.61
C ILE A 142 -2.86 -4.38 15.67
N GLY A 143 -3.07 -3.10 15.37
CA GLY A 143 -3.00 -2.01 16.34
C GLY A 143 -4.36 -1.83 17.01
N THR A 144 -4.56 -2.45 18.17
CA THR A 144 -5.88 -2.48 18.84
C THR A 144 -6.37 -1.11 19.28
N GLU A 145 -5.47 -0.15 19.51
CA GLU A 145 -5.78 1.24 19.85
C GLU A 145 -6.46 2.02 18.72
N SER A 146 -6.38 1.52 17.49
CA SER A 146 -7.06 2.07 16.31
C SER A 146 -8.17 1.14 15.82
N ALA A 147 -7.88 -0.17 15.74
CA ALA A 147 -8.80 -1.16 15.20
C ALA A 147 -10.05 -1.38 16.07
N PHE A 148 -9.94 -1.20 17.38
CA PHE A 148 -11.06 -1.40 18.31
C PHE A 148 -11.67 -0.07 18.77
N ALA A 149 -11.32 1.04 18.12
CA ALA A 149 -11.94 2.32 18.44
C ALA A 149 -13.41 2.36 18.03
N ASP A 150 -14.15 3.29 18.63
CA ASP A 150 -15.52 3.65 18.28
C ASP A 150 -15.72 5.16 18.41
N LYS A 151 -16.89 5.66 18.02
CA LYS A 151 -17.21 7.09 18.02
C LYS A 151 -17.11 7.76 19.40
N ASP A 152 -17.14 6.96 20.47
CA ASP A 152 -17.14 7.41 21.85
C ASP A 152 -15.73 7.35 22.48
N VAL A 153 -14.69 7.10 21.68
CA VAL A 153 -13.28 7.27 22.08
C VAL A 153 -12.94 8.76 22.08
N ASP A 154 -12.44 9.26 23.20
CA ASP A 154 -12.13 10.69 23.38
C ASP A 154 -10.78 11.04 22.74
N ILE A 155 -10.87 11.70 21.59
CA ILE A 155 -9.71 12.25 20.85
C ILE A 155 -9.65 13.78 20.93
N SER A 156 -10.32 14.41 21.91
CA SER A 156 -10.32 15.88 22.07
C SER A 156 -8.92 16.47 22.24
N GLU A 157 -7.98 15.68 22.73
CA GLU A 157 -6.56 16.05 22.89
C GLU A 157 -5.76 15.93 21.56
N MET A 158 -6.35 15.31 20.54
CA MET A 158 -5.71 14.96 19.25
C MET A 158 -6.32 15.64 18.02
N ASP A 159 -7.53 16.22 18.12
CA ASP A 159 -8.37 16.68 16.98
C ASP A 159 -7.64 17.57 15.95
N LYS A 160 -6.59 18.30 16.34
CA LYS A 160 -5.79 19.16 15.44
C LYS A 160 -4.63 18.47 14.73
N SER A 161 -4.12 17.35 15.26
CA SER A 161 -2.93 16.66 14.73
C SER A 161 -3.30 15.48 13.82
N TYR A 162 -4.53 14.97 13.92
CA TYR A 162 -5.01 13.79 13.20
C TYR A 162 -6.48 13.96 12.75
N PRO A 163 -6.79 14.92 11.86
CA PRO A 163 -8.17 15.23 11.48
C PRO A 163 -8.95 14.01 10.94
N GLN A 164 -8.25 13.05 10.35
CA GLN A 164 -8.82 11.81 9.81
C GLN A 164 -9.26 10.80 10.89
N LEU A 165 -8.68 10.83 12.11
CA LEU A 165 -9.03 9.87 13.15
C LEU A 165 -10.47 10.03 13.61
N LYS A 166 -10.98 11.26 13.67
CA LYS A 166 -12.36 11.54 14.04
C LYS A 166 -13.35 10.93 13.06
N ALA A 167 -13.11 11.12 11.76
CA ALA A 167 -13.93 10.53 10.71
C ALA A 167 -13.89 9.01 10.76
N TYR A 168 -12.70 8.43 10.97
CA TYR A 168 -12.53 6.98 11.10
C TYR A 168 -13.22 6.41 12.35
N PHE A 169 -13.05 7.01 13.53
CA PHE A 169 -13.70 6.50 14.75
C PHE A 169 -15.21 6.63 14.71
N ALA A 170 -15.74 7.65 14.03
CA ALA A 170 -17.18 7.82 13.80
C ALA A 170 -17.83 6.64 13.05
N THR A 171 -17.06 5.82 12.32
CA THR A 171 -17.58 4.63 11.63
C THR A 171 -17.68 3.39 12.53
N ASN A 172 -17.33 3.51 13.82
CA ASN A 172 -17.23 2.41 14.78
C ASN A 172 -16.33 1.24 14.31
N PRO A 173 -15.01 1.47 14.11
CA PRO A 173 -14.06 0.46 13.62
C PRO A 173 -14.14 -0.91 14.32
N ILE A 174 -14.44 -0.92 15.62
CA ILE A 174 -14.57 -2.14 16.40
C ILE A 174 -15.64 -3.11 15.87
N ASP A 175 -16.70 -2.58 15.25
CA ASP A 175 -17.81 -3.38 14.72
C ASP A 175 -17.43 -4.02 13.38
N SER A 176 -16.63 -3.31 12.57
CA SER A 176 -16.08 -3.81 11.31
C SER A 176 -14.76 -4.56 11.46
N PHE A 177 -14.17 -4.65 12.66
CA PHE A 177 -12.88 -5.30 12.88
C PHE A 177 -12.80 -6.74 12.34
N PRO A 178 -13.82 -7.62 12.50
CA PRO A 178 -13.76 -8.96 11.94
C PRO A 178 -13.64 -8.99 10.41
N PHE A 179 -14.17 -7.96 9.72
CA PHE A 179 -14.02 -7.75 8.29
C PHE A 179 -12.60 -7.30 7.95
N LEU A 180 -12.08 -6.29 8.66
CA LEU A 180 -10.69 -5.84 8.51
C LEU A 180 -9.71 -7.00 8.67
N ALA A 181 -9.89 -7.84 9.70
CA ALA A 181 -9.04 -9.00 9.91
C ALA A 181 -9.15 -10.03 8.77
N ALA A 182 -10.33 -10.21 8.17
CA ALA A 182 -10.49 -11.08 6.99
C ALA A 182 -9.76 -10.51 5.77
N HIS A 183 -9.89 -9.20 5.52
CA HIS A 183 -9.19 -8.46 4.46
C HIS A 183 -7.68 -8.63 4.57
N GLU A 184 -7.12 -8.27 5.72
CA GLU A 184 -5.67 -8.41 5.97
C GLU A 184 -5.22 -9.86 5.84
N TYR A 185 -6.03 -10.81 6.31
CA TYR A 185 -5.70 -12.22 6.19
C TYR A 185 -5.61 -12.67 4.74
N ILE A 186 -6.44 -12.14 3.83
CA ILE A 186 -6.33 -12.44 2.40
C ILE A 186 -5.00 -11.95 1.82
N HIS A 187 -4.48 -10.81 2.27
CA HIS A 187 -3.15 -10.36 1.85
C HIS A 187 -2.03 -11.33 2.24
N THR A 188 -2.18 -12.12 3.32
CA THR A 188 -1.22 -13.19 3.66
C THR A 188 -1.26 -14.38 2.70
N GLN A 189 -2.33 -14.50 1.91
CA GLN A 189 -2.52 -15.56 0.92
C GLN A 189 -2.08 -15.13 -0.49
N GLN A 190 -1.99 -13.82 -0.74
CA GLN A 190 -1.55 -13.24 -2.00
C GLN A 190 -0.03 -13.36 -2.18
N LYS A 191 0.43 -13.38 -3.44
CA LYS A 191 1.86 -13.51 -3.79
C LYS A 191 2.68 -12.25 -3.53
N SER A 192 2.02 -11.09 -3.56
CA SER A 192 2.61 -9.78 -3.30
C SER A 192 1.59 -8.92 -2.58
N THR A 193 2.07 -7.88 -1.92
CA THR A 193 1.29 -6.89 -1.17
C THR A 193 1.67 -5.47 -1.62
N ILE A 194 2.50 -5.39 -2.67
CA ILE A 194 2.97 -4.16 -3.31
C ILE A 194 2.77 -4.35 -4.81
N GLY A 195 1.99 -3.45 -5.40
CA GLY A 195 1.78 -3.39 -6.83
C GLY A 195 2.77 -2.48 -7.56
N ASN A 196 3.21 -2.90 -8.74
CA ASN A 196 4.12 -2.12 -9.60
C ASN A 196 3.44 -0.90 -10.25
N ASN A 197 2.11 -0.88 -10.34
CA ASN A 197 1.33 0.24 -10.85
C ASN A 197 -0.06 0.30 -10.18
N LEU A 198 -0.81 1.36 -10.48
CA LEU A 198 -2.14 1.57 -9.91
C LEU A 198 -3.10 0.39 -10.17
N LEU A 199 -3.16 -0.16 -11.38
CA LEU A 199 -4.02 -1.30 -11.71
C LEU A 199 -3.69 -2.51 -10.83
N THR A 200 -2.41 -2.84 -10.73
CA THR A 200 -1.94 -3.94 -9.89
C THR A 200 -2.39 -3.76 -8.44
N GLN A 201 -2.14 -2.60 -7.85
CA GLN A 201 -2.52 -2.33 -6.46
C GLN A 201 -4.04 -2.39 -6.27
N VAL A 202 -4.81 -1.82 -7.20
CA VAL A 202 -6.27 -1.78 -7.16
C VAL A 202 -6.88 -3.19 -7.26
N VAL A 203 -6.40 -4.03 -8.17
CA VAL A 203 -6.91 -5.40 -8.28
C VAL A 203 -6.57 -6.21 -7.01
N MET A 204 -5.38 -6.02 -6.45
CA MET A 204 -4.95 -6.70 -5.23
C MET A 204 -5.79 -6.32 -3.99
N GLU A 205 -6.01 -5.02 -3.75
CA GLU A 205 -6.92 -4.54 -2.70
C GLU A 205 -8.37 -4.98 -2.96
N GLY A 206 -8.80 -4.93 -4.22
CA GLY A 206 -10.11 -5.39 -4.65
C GLY A 206 -10.39 -6.85 -4.35
N VAL A 207 -9.41 -7.74 -4.59
CA VAL A 207 -9.49 -9.16 -4.23
C VAL A 207 -9.64 -9.31 -2.72
N ALA A 208 -8.84 -8.62 -1.92
CA ALA A 208 -8.94 -8.71 -0.46
C ALA A 208 -10.31 -8.24 0.06
N GLU A 209 -10.80 -7.10 -0.44
CA GLU A 209 -12.08 -6.52 -0.02
C GLU A 209 -13.27 -7.40 -0.45
N PHE A 210 -13.25 -7.90 -1.69
CA PHE A 210 -14.32 -8.73 -2.24
C PHE A 210 -14.37 -10.11 -1.60
N ILE A 211 -13.23 -10.76 -1.41
CA ILE A 211 -13.18 -12.09 -0.80
C ILE A 211 -13.51 -12.04 0.69
N ALA A 212 -13.17 -10.96 1.40
CA ALA A 212 -13.64 -10.72 2.77
C ALA A 212 -15.18 -10.63 2.80
N SER A 213 -15.76 -9.81 1.91
CA SER A 213 -17.22 -9.69 1.77
C SER A 213 -17.90 -11.02 1.45
N LEU A 214 -17.35 -11.77 0.49
CA LEU A 214 -17.88 -13.06 0.05
C LEU A 214 -17.81 -14.11 1.17
N SER A 215 -16.67 -14.24 1.83
CA SER A 215 -16.46 -15.25 2.88
C SER A 215 -17.37 -15.01 4.09
N MET A 216 -17.53 -13.75 4.49
CA MET A 216 -18.34 -13.37 5.64
C MET A 216 -19.83 -13.20 5.33
N ASN A 217 -20.22 -13.29 4.05
CA ASN A 217 -21.56 -12.98 3.58
C ASN A 217 -22.05 -11.62 4.09
N GLN A 218 -21.18 -10.61 3.97
CA GLN A 218 -21.41 -9.26 4.46
C GLN A 218 -21.01 -8.25 3.39
N LYS A 219 -21.69 -7.10 3.34
CA LYS A 219 -21.21 -5.95 2.55
C LYS A 219 -19.89 -5.43 3.12
N SER A 220 -19.05 -4.93 2.22
CA SER A 220 -17.87 -4.16 2.60
C SER A 220 -18.28 -2.95 3.47
N PRO A 221 -17.57 -2.67 4.57
CA PRO A 221 -17.78 -1.49 5.39
C PRO A 221 -17.19 -0.21 4.75
N THR A 222 -16.48 -0.34 3.63
CA THR A 222 -15.77 0.75 2.95
C THR A 222 -16.76 1.61 2.16
N PRO A 223 -16.97 2.89 2.52
CA PRO A 223 -17.96 3.76 1.86
C PRO A 223 -17.73 3.95 0.35
N ALA A 224 -16.48 3.82 -0.08
CA ALA A 224 -16.08 3.92 -1.48
C ALA A 224 -16.82 2.91 -2.38
N ILE A 225 -17.20 1.73 -1.86
CA ILE A 225 -17.86 0.69 -2.65
C ILE A 225 -19.26 1.13 -3.09
N ASP A 226 -20.10 1.57 -2.16
CA ASP A 226 -21.47 2.01 -2.46
C ASP A 226 -21.47 3.30 -3.31
N TYR A 227 -20.60 4.26 -2.96
CA TYR A 227 -20.40 5.47 -3.78
C TYR A 227 -19.97 5.11 -5.20
N GLY A 228 -19.02 4.18 -5.32
CA GLY A 228 -18.46 3.78 -6.59
C GLY A 228 -19.49 3.22 -7.55
N TYR A 229 -20.41 2.36 -7.08
CA TYR A 229 -21.49 1.86 -7.92
C TYR A 229 -22.44 2.97 -8.41
N ALA A 230 -22.64 4.03 -7.62
CA ALA A 230 -23.46 5.17 -8.02
C ALA A 230 -22.77 6.08 -9.06
N HIS A 231 -21.43 6.03 -9.14
CA HIS A 231 -20.60 6.93 -9.94
C HIS A 231 -19.63 6.18 -10.90
N GLU A 232 -19.95 4.91 -11.23
CA GLU A 232 -18.99 3.98 -11.84
C GLU A 232 -18.42 4.47 -13.17
N THR A 233 -19.25 5.07 -14.03
CA THR A 233 -18.83 5.58 -15.34
C THR A 233 -17.78 6.68 -15.20
N GLU A 234 -18.05 7.70 -14.38
CA GLU A 234 -17.11 8.81 -14.16
C GLU A 234 -15.78 8.31 -13.57
N ILE A 235 -15.88 7.40 -12.61
CA ILE A 235 -14.72 6.79 -11.96
C ILE A 235 -13.86 6.04 -12.97
N LYS A 236 -14.46 5.20 -13.82
CA LYS A 236 -13.75 4.45 -14.86
C LYS A 236 -13.04 5.38 -15.85
N ASP A 237 -13.71 6.43 -16.30
CA ASP A 237 -13.17 7.38 -17.29
C ASP A 237 -11.91 8.10 -16.81
N VAL A 238 -11.79 8.33 -15.51
CA VAL A 238 -10.58 8.88 -14.90
C VAL A 238 -9.56 7.77 -14.63
N PHE A 239 -10.00 6.62 -14.09
CA PHE A 239 -9.13 5.52 -13.73
C PHE A 239 -8.28 5.00 -14.89
N VAL A 240 -8.89 4.80 -16.06
CA VAL A 240 -8.18 4.22 -17.23
C VAL A 240 -7.04 5.11 -17.74
N LYS A 241 -7.04 6.40 -17.41
CA LYS A 241 -5.98 7.35 -17.76
C LYS A 241 -4.77 7.26 -16.83
N GLU A 242 -4.94 6.68 -15.64
CA GLU A 242 -3.92 6.61 -14.60
C GLU A 242 -3.47 5.18 -14.26
N MET A 243 -4.25 4.15 -14.64
CA MET A 243 -4.10 2.77 -14.17
C MET A 243 -2.73 2.12 -14.42
N PHE A 244 -1.94 2.61 -15.37
CA PHE A 244 -0.60 2.09 -15.67
C PHE A 244 0.53 2.86 -14.98
N SER A 245 0.22 3.94 -14.27
CA SER A 245 1.22 4.75 -13.59
C SER A 245 1.64 4.12 -12.26
N PRO A 246 2.95 4.05 -11.97
CA PRO A 246 3.45 3.69 -10.64
C PRO A 246 3.34 4.84 -9.64
N TYR A 247 2.91 6.03 -10.07
CA TYR A 247 3.01 7.26 -9.29
C TYR A 247 1.68 7.83 -8.81
N THR A 248 0.55 7.27 -9.25
CA THR A 248 -0.79 7.83 -9.02
C THR A 248 -1.59 7.03 -7.99
N TRP A 249 -1.02 6.00 -7.36
CA TRP A 249 -1.73 5.16 -6.38
C TRP A 249 -2.34 5.99 -5.24
N ASN A 250 -1.66 7.05 -4.80
CA ASN A 250 -2.12 7.98 -3.77
C ASN A 250 -3.31 8.88 -4.21
N ASN A 251 -3.70 8.88 -5.48
CA ASN A 251 -4.95 9.48 -5.94
C ASN A 251 -6.16 8.58 -5.67
N TRP A 252 -5.94 7.28 -5.42
CA TRP A 252 -6.97 6.25 -5.43
C TRP A 252 -7.04 5.42 -4.15
N ILE A 253 -5.92 5.22 -3.47
CA ILE A 253 -5.77 4.35 -2.30
C ILE A 253 -5.05 5.12 -1.19
N TRP A 254 -5.60 5.03 0.02
CA TRP A 254 -5.17 5.72 1.23
C TRP A 254 -5.10 7.24 1.07
N ASN A 255 -6.04 7.79 0.31
CA ASN A 255 -6.14 9.22 0.01
C ASN A 255 -7.18 9.91 0.92
N ALA A 256 -7.26 11.24 0.85
CA ALA A 256 -8.24 12.01 1.59
C ALA A 256 -9.43 12.40 0.70
N THR A 257 -10.55 12.81 1.31
CA THR A 257 -11.74 13.31 0.61
C THR A 257 -11.52 14.68 -0.06
N ASN A 258 -10.38 15.34 0.15
CA ASN A 258 -9.99 16.51 -0.64
C ASN A 258 -9.46 16.11 -2.02
N ASN A 259 -10.33 15.49 -2.81
CA ASN A 259 -10.07 15.08 -4.18
C ASN A 259 -11.28 15.44 -5.06
N ARG A 260 -11.21 15.09 -6.35
CA ARG A 260 -12.24 15.46 -7.34
C ARG A 260 -13.60 14.81 -7.09
N PHE A 261 -13.61 13.60 -6.51
CA PHE A 261 -14.81 12.82 -6.24
C PHE A 261 -15.41 13.12 -4.85
N LYS A 262 -14.68 13.83 -3.99
CA LYS A 262 -15.04 14.01 -2.57
C LYS A 262 -15.21 12.69 -1.80
N MET A 263 -14.62 11.61 -2.33
CA MET A 263 -14.65 10.26 -1.77
C MET A 263 -13.24 9.70 -1.72
N ALA A 264 -12.82 9.23 -0.55
CA ALA A 264 -11.54 8.56 -0.38
C ALA A 264 -11.62 7.12 -0.90
N ASP A 265 -10.46 6.53 -1.18
CA ASP A 265 -10.27 5.08 -1.32
C ASP A 265 -11.07 4.42 -2.48
N LEU A 266 -11.38 5.18 -3.54
CA LEU A 266 -12.09 4.66 -4.72
C LEU A 266 -11.32 3.56 -5.47
N GLY A 267 -10.02 3.42 -5.24
CA GLY A 267 -9.24 2.28 -5.70
C GLY A 267 -9.79 0.95 -5.18
N TYR A 268 -10.28 0.90 -3.93
CA TYR A 268 -10.95 -0.30 -3.39
C TYR A 268 -12.20 -0.65 -4.20
N PHE A 269 -13.00 0.35 -4.57
CA PHE A 269 -14.17 0.14 -5.41
C PHE A 269 -13.83 -0.41 -6.79
N VAL A 270 -12.91 0.23 -7.51
CA VAL A 270 -12.55 -0.20 -8.87
C VAL A 270 -12.09 -1.65 -8.86
N GLY A 271 -11.24 -2.01 -7.89
CA GLY A 271 -10.77 -3.37 -7.69
C GLY A 271 -11.92 -4.32 -7.37
N TYR A 272 -12.73 -3.99 -6.37
CA TYR A 272 -13.88 -4.78 -5.92
C TYR A 272 -14.85 -5.08 -7.06
N ALA A 273 -15.26 -4.05 -7.81
CA ALA A 273 -16.23 -4.18 -8.90
C ALA A 273 -15.66 -5.02 -10.05
N LEU A 274 -14.37 -4.86 -10.37
CA LEU A 274 -13.67 -5.65 -11.38
C LEU A 274 -13.64 -7.13 -11.02
N VAL A 275 -13.17 -7.47 -9.82
CA VAL A 275 -13.02 -8.87 -9.39
C VAL A 275 -14.38 -9.52 -9.13
N LYS A 276 -15.37 -8.75 -8.68
CA LYS A 276 -16.76 -9.23 -8.56
C LYS A 276 -17.33 -9.58 -9.93
N LYS A 277 -17.15 -8.74 -10.94
CA LYS A 277 -17.63 -9.02 -12.31
C LYS A 277 -16.96 -10.27 -12.89
N TYR A 278 -15.67 -10.45 -12.62
CA TYR A 278 -14.97 -11.70 -12.92
C TYR A 278 -15.65 -12.89 -12.22
N TYR A 279 -15.79 -12.83 -10.89
CA TYR A 279 -16.35 -13.92 -10.09
C TYR A 279 -17.76 -14.30 -10.52
N ASP A 280 -18.63 -13.33 -10.78
CA ASP A 280 -20.04 -13.54 -11.15
C ASP A 280 -20.18 -14.37 -12.43
N LYS A 281 -19.27 -14.19 -13.40
CA LYS A 281 -19.24 -14.96 -14.67
C LYS A 281 -18.79 -16.40 -14.51
N GLN A 282 -18.04 -16.72 -13.47
CA GLN A 282 -17.48 -18.06 -13.32
C GLN A 282 -18.55 -19.05 -12.87
N THR A 283 -18.56 -20.25 -13.46
CA THR A 283 -19.42 -21.35 -12.98
C THR A 283 -18.80 -21.99 -11.74
N ASP A 284 -17.50 -22.29 -11.78
CA ASP A 284 -16.76 -22.78 -10.62
C ASP A 284 -16.27 -21.62 -9.74
N LYS A 285 -17.05 -21.32 -8.71
CA LYS A 285 -16.74 -20.24 -7.76
C LYS A 285 -15.49 -20.49 -6.92
N LYS A 286 -15.15 -21.75 -6.60
CA LYS A 286 -13.95 -22.05 -5.78
C LYS A 286 -12.69 -21.86 -6.61
N SER A 287 -12.70 -22.30 -7.86
CA SER A 287 -11.60 -22.04 -8.80
C SER A 287 -11.44 -20.55 -9.09
N ALA A 288 -12.54 -19.79 -9.16
CA ALA A 288 -12.49 -18.33 -9.29
C ALA A 288 -11.79 -17.66 -8.10
N VAL A 289 -12.15 -18.05 -6.86
CA VAL A 289 -11.52 -17.54 -5.63
C VAL A 289 -10.04 -17.87 -5.61
N LYS A 290 -9.67 -19.12 -5.91
CA LYS A 290 -8.28 -19.54 -5.99
C LYS A 290 -7.49 -18.70 -6.99
N LYS A 291 -8.00 -18.54 -8.22
CA LYS A 291 -7.34 -17.75 -9.27
C LYS A 291 -7.17 -16.29 -8.87
N MET A 292 -8.16 -15.68 -8.22
CA MET A 292 -8.05 -14.32 -7.70
C MET A 292 -6.93 -14.22 -6.66
N ILE A 293 -6.93 -15.07 -5.63
CA ILE A 293 -5.94 -15.00 -4.54
C ILE A 293 -4.51 -15.28 -5.03
N GLU A 294 -4.34 -16.28 -5.91
CA GLU A 294 -3.03 -16.75 -6.36
C GLU A 294 -2.49 -16.02 -7.59
N LEU A 295 -3.22 -15.03 -8.13
CA LEU A 295 -2.76 -14.22 -9.24
C LEU A 295 -1.43 -13.55 -8.89
N ASP A 296 -0.46 -13.66 -9.79
CA ASP A 296 0.73 -12.80 -9.73
C ASP A 296 0.37 -11.46 -10.34
N TYR A 297 -0.10 -10.53 -9.50
CA TYR A 297 -0.56 -9.22 -9.95
C TYR A 297 0.55 -8.38 -10.60
N ASN A 298 1.83 -8.69 -10.36
CA ASN A 298 2.96 -7.99 -10.97
C ASN A 298 3.35 -8.58 -12.34
N ASN A 299 2.86 -9.78 -12.68
CA ASN A 299 2.93 -10.31 -14.04
C ASN A 299 1.90 -9.60 -14.92
N GLN A 300 2.37 -8.63 -15.71
CA GLN A 300 1.51 -7.76 -16.53
C GLN A 300 0.66 -8.53 -17.54
N ALA A 301 1.16 -9.61 -18.12
CA ALA A 301 0.41 -10.43 -19.07
C ALA A 301 -0.73 -11.18 -18.36
N ALA A 302 -0.45 -11.80 -17.21
CA ALA A 302 -1.45 -12.50 -16.41
C ALA A 302 -2.52 -11.54 -15.87
N LEU A 303 -2.10 -10.38 -15.35
CA LEU A 303 -3.01 -9.35 -14.87
C LEU A 303 -3.91 -8.83 -16.00
N SER A 304 -3.35 -8.51 -17.17
CA SER A 304 -4.13 -8.02 -18.31
C SER A 304 -5.18 -9.04 -18.75
N ALA A 305 -4.78 -10.32 -18.88
CA ALA A 305 -5.71 -11.39 -19.23
C ALA A 305 -6.83 -11.55 -18.19
N PHE A 306 -6.51 -11.49 -16.89
CA PHE A 306 -7.51 -11.55 -15.82
C PHE A 306 -8.50 -10.38 -15.87
N VAL A 307 -7.99 -9.17 -16.10
CA VAL A 307 -8.81 -7.96 -16.23
C VAL A 307 -9.72 -8.04 -17.45
N GLU A 308 -9.24 -8.55 -18.59
CA GLU A 308 -10.07 -8.74 -19.78
C GLU A 308 -11.15 -9.80 -19.57
N GLU A 309 -10.82 -10.92 -18.92
CA GLU A 309 -11.78 -11.97 -18.57
C GLU A 309 -12.89 -11.46 -17.64
N SER A 310 -12.58 -10.52 -16.75
CA SER A 310 -13.59 -9.83 -15.94
C SER A 310 -14.64 -9.11 -16.79
N GLY A 311 -14.24 -8.60 -17.97
CA GLY A 311 -15.04 -7.72 -18.82
C GLY A 311 -15.50 -6.45 -18.12
N TYR A 312 -14.75 -5.97 -17.12
CA TYR A 312 -15.06 -4.74 -16.37
C TYR A 312 -14.91 -3.49 -17.23
N PHE A 313 -13.90 -3.49 -18.11
CA PHE A 313 -13.67 -2.46 -19.12
C PHE A 313 -14.23 -2.89 -20.47
N GLU A 314 -14.66 -1.92 -21.28
CA GLU A 314 -15.28 -2.15 -22.60
C GLU A 314 -14.27 -2.49 -23.71
N LYS A 315 -13.01 -2.10 -23.52
CA LYS A 315 -11.92 -2.29 -24.48
C LYS A 315 -10.84 -3.18 -23.87
N PRO A 316 -10.01 -3.85 -24.71
CA PRO A 316 -8.85 -4.58 -24.23
C PRO A 316 -7.91 -3.69 -23.41
N VAL A 317 -7.12 -4.28 -22.51
CA VAL A 317 -6.20 -3.54 -21.65
C VAL A 317 -5.14 -2.80 -22.48
N SER A 318 -4.73 -3.38 -23.62
CA SER A 318 -3.80 -2.75 -24.57
C SER A 318 -4.31 -1.41 -25.12
N TYR A 319 -5.60 -1.28 -25.38
CA TYR A 319 -6.19 -0.02 -25.88
C TYR A 319 -5.97 1.13 -24.88
N TYR A 320 -6.21 0.90 -23.60
CA TYR A 320 -5.99 1.91 -22.57
C TYR A 320 -4.50 2.19 -22.35
N LYS A 321 -3.66 1.16 -22.49
CA LYS A 321 -2.20 1.31 -22.37
C LYS A 321 -1.65 2.22 -23.47
N ASP A 322 -2.07 2.02 -24.72
CA ASP A 322 -1.65 2.87 -25.84
C ASP A 322 -2.09 4.32 -25.64
N GLY A 323 -3.32 4.53 -25.16
CA GLY A 323 -3.83 5.85 -24.78
C GLY A 323 -3.02 6.51 -23.67
N TYR A 324 -2.65 5.75 -22.64
CA TYR A 324 -1.79 6.22 -21.55
C TYR A 324 -0.42 6.63 -22.08
N GLU A 325 0.27 5.78 -22.85
CA GLU A 325 1.62 6.07 -23.35
C GLU A 325 1.64 7.27 -24.30
N LYS A 326 0.62 7.44 -25.14
CA LYS A 326 0.48 8.58 -26.05
C LYS A 326 0.35 9.93 -25.31
N ASN A 327 -0.25 9.92 -24.12
CA ASN A 327 -0.47 11.13 -23.33
C ASN A 327 0.72 11.52 -22.45
N ARG A 328 1.72 10.63 -22.28
CA ARG A 328 2.90 10.92 -21.47
C ARG A 328 3.85 11.88 -22.19
N PRO A 329 4.37 12.92 -21.51
CA PRO A 329 5.43 13.75 -22.06
C PRO A 329 6.66 12.91 -22.41
N VAL A 330 7.28 13.22 -23.54
CA VAL A 330 8.57 12.65 -23.96
C VAL A 330 9.60 13.76 -24.08
N VAL A 331 10.86 13.45 -23.80
CA VAL A 331 11.96 14.36 -24.14
C VAL A 331 12.10 14.36 -25.66
N VAL A 332 12.07 15.54 -26.26
CA VAL A 332 12.20 15.74 -27.72
C VAL A 332 13.56 16.26 -28.14
N GLY A 333 14.38 16.74 -27.20
CA GLY A 333 15.73 17.19 -27.50
C GLY A 333 16.50 17.74 -26.32
N ILE A 334 17.82 17.80 -26.51
CA ILE A 334 18.79 18.46 -25.64
C ILE A 334 19.43 19.58 -26.47
N THR A 335 19.54 20.79 -25.91
CA THR A 335 20.04 21.94 -26.69
C THR A 335 21.55 21.88 -26.91
N GLU A 336 22.31 21.48 -25.89
CA GLU A 336 23.77 21.62 -25.89
C GLU A 336 24.50 20.53 -26.71
N PHE A 337 23.88 19.37 -26.94
CA PHE A 337 24.47 18.25 -27.67
C PHE A 337 23.41 17.22 -28.10
N GLU A 338 23.74 16.39 -29.08
CA GLU A 338 22.95 15.21 -29.43
C GLU A 338 23.15 14.09 -28.40
N ASN A 339 22.06 13.47 -27.97
CA ASN A 339 22.13 12.34 -27.05
C ASN A 339 22.88 11.17 -27.70
N GLY A 340 23.76 10.51 -26.95
CA GLY A 340 24.67 9.48 -27.44
C GLY A 340 26.01 10.00 -27.96
N SER A 341 26.19 11.32 -28.08
CA SER A 341 27.44 11.93 -28.59
C SER A 341 28.66 11.49 -27.77
N LYS A 342 29.77 11.24 -28.48
CA LYS A 342 31.05 10.83 -27.87
C LYS A 342 32.07 11.97 -27.74
N ASN A 343 31.70 13.16 -28.21
CA ASN A 343 32.59 14.32 -28.30
C ASN A 343 31.97 15.59 -27.67
N VAL A 344 31.31 15.45 -26.52
CA VAL A 344 30.69 16.59 -25.83
C VAL A 344 31.78 17.45 -25.17
N ASN A 345 31.69 18.77 -25.32
CA ASN A 345 32.63 19.70 -24.70
C ASN A 345 32.54 19.62 -23.16
N PRO A 346 33.62 19.30 -22.43
CA PRO A 346 33.58 19.21 -20.96
C PRO A 346 33.33 20.57 -20.27
N ASN A 347 33.40 21.67 -21.00
CA ASN A 347 33.14 23.01 -20.47
C ASN A 347 31.67 23.43 -20.47
N ILE A 348 30.74 22.58 -20.93
CA ILE A 348 29.31 22.88 -20.79
C ILE A 348 28.94 23.13 -19.33
N LYS A 349 28.16 24.18 -19.08
CA LYS A 349 27.71 24.58 -17.74
C LYS A 349 26.21 24.45 -17.56
N THR A 350 25.48 24.31 -18.66
CA THR A 350 24.03 24.15 -18.65
C THR A 350 23.62 22.89 -19.38
N LEU A 351 22.48 22.36 -18.97
CA LEU A 351 21.77 21.30 -19.65
C LEU A 351 20.32 21.75 -19.82
N SER A 352 19.89 21.89 -21.06
CA SER A 352 18.56 22.33 -21.44
C SER A 352 17.83 21.17 -22.11
N VAL A 353 16.81 20.62 -21.45
CA VAL A 353 16.06 19.45 -21.94
C VAL A 353 14.64 19.87 -22.26
N THR A 354 14.21 19.62 -23.51
CA THR A 354 12.88 20.01 -24.00
C THR A 354 11.95 18.80 -24.03
N PHE A 355 10.75 18.96 -23.50
CA PHE A 355 9.66 17.98 -23.51
C PHE A 355 8.64 18.29 -24.61
N SER A 356 7.88 17.27 -25.02
CA SER A 356 6.82 17.38 -26.02
C SER A 356 5.62 18.24 -25.56
N GLN A 357 5.46 18.44 -24.26
CA GLN A 357 4.32 19.11 -23.63
C GLN A 357 4.76 20.11 -22.55
N GLU A 358 3.86 21.01 -22.16
CA GLU A 358 4.07 21.91 -21.02
C GLU A 358 4.19 21.10 -19.72
N MET A 359 5.24 21.35 -18.95
CA MET A 359 5.57 20.63 -17.71
C MET A 359 5.16 21.41 -16.46
N ASN A 360 4.98 20.70 -15.36
CA ASN A 360 4.79 21.30 -14.04
C ASN A 360 6.15 21.71 -13.45
N PRO A 361 6.42 23.01 -13.23
CA PRO A 361 7.73 23.50 -12.80
C PRO A 361 8.09 23.15 -11.35
N PHE A 362 7.12 22.67 -10.55
CA PHE A 362 7.34 22.25 -9.16
C PHE A 362 7.68 20.77 -9.03
N ARG A 363 7.83 20.06 -10.16
CA ARG A 363 8.11 18.62 -10.21
C ARG A 363 9.38 18.37 -11.00
N ASP A 364 10.19 17.45 -10.49
CA ASP A 364 11.47 17.03 -11.06
C ASP A 364 11.55 15.51 -10.93
N GLY A 365 12.35 14.88 -11.78
CA GLY A 365 12.48 13.43 -11.89
C GLY A 365 13.81 13.05 -12.50
N ILE A 366 14.86 13.16 -11.69
CA ILE A 366 16.22 12.85 -12.11
C ILE A 366 16.80 11.77 -11.19
N ASP A 367 17.31 10.71 -11.79
CA ASP A 367 17.94 9.60 -11.12
C ASP A 367 19.22 9.14 -11.84
N TYR A 368 19.92 8.17 -11.26
CA TYR A 368 21.07 7.53 -11.87
C TYR A 368 20.68 6.72 -13.10
N GLY A 369 21.54 6.76 -14.12
CA GLY A 369 21.49 5.82 -15.23
C GLY A 369 22.04 4.44 -14.84
N PRO A 370 22.00 3.46 -15.74
CA PRO A 370 22.51 2.10 -15.50
C PRO A 370 23.98 2.02 -15.05
N LEU A 371 24.82 3.00 -15.39
CA LEU A 371 26.22 3.07 -14.97
C LEU A 371 26.42 3.56 -13.52
N GLY A 372 25.34 3.97 -12.86
CA GLY A 372 25.34 4.37 -11.46
C GLY A 372 25.98 5.74 -11.20
N LYS A 373 26.33 5.97 -9.93
CA LYS A 373 26.68 7.28 -9.40
C LYS A 373 27.95 7.89 -10.01
N GLU A 374 28.95 7.08 -10.33
CA GLU A 374 30.25 7.57 -10.84
C GLU A 374 30.15 8.17 -12.24
N SER A 375 29.17 7.72 -13.02
CA SER A 375 28.84 8.26 -14.33
C SER A 375 27.77 9.35 -14.27
N PHE A 376 27.31 9.77 -13.10
CA PHE A 376 26.19 10.71 -13.02
C PHE A 376 26.61 12.15 -13.38
N VAL A 377 25.83 12.81 -14.25
CA VAL A 377 26.00 14.24 -14.50
C VAL A 377 25.73 15.02 -13.21
N LYS A 378 26.72 15.76 -12.71
CA LYS A 378 26.57 16.50 -11.46
C LYS A 378 25.65 17.72 -11.67
N LYS A 379 24.38 17.55 -11.30
CA LYS A 379 23.40 18.63 -11.21
C LYS A 379 23.74 19.56 -10.05
N LYS A 380 24.13 20.80 -10.34
CA LYS A 380 24.41 21.82 -9.33
C LYS A 380 23.14 22.50 -8.84
N LYS A 381 22.32 22.98 -9.78
CA LYS A 381 21.18 23.83 -9.46
C LYS A 381 20.10 23.75 -10.54
N PHE A 382 18.83 23.77 -10.13
CA PHE A 382 17.72 24.09 -11.03
C PHE A 382 17.74 25.59 -11.35
N LEU A 383 17.78 25.94 -12.63
CA LEU A 383 17.78 27.34 -13.04
C LEU A 383 16.37 27.85 -13.30
N ARG A 384 15.66 27.24 -14.26
CA ARG A 384 14.33 27.68 -14.69
C ARG A 384 13.67 26.70 -15.64
N PHE A 385 12.39 26.93 -15.88
CA PHE A 385 11.67 26.46 -17.06
C PHE A 385 11.55 27.60 -18.10
N MET A 386 11.59 27.25 -19.39
CA MET A 386 11.43 28.17 -20.52
C MET A 386 10.43 27.59 -21.53
N ASN A 387 10.09 28.37 -22.57
CA ASN A 387 9.24 27.94 -23.68
C ASN A 387 7.88 27.41 -23.21
N ASN A 388 7.16 28.18 -22.39
CA ASN A 388 5.91 27.78 -21.73
C ASN A 388 6.09 26.46 -20.96
N ASN A 389 7.10 26.42 -20.10
CA ASN A 389 7.51 25.27 -19.30
C ASN A 389 7.76 23.97 -20.07
N LYS A 390 8.10 24.03 -21.36
CA LYS A 390 8.50 22.85 -22.13
C LYS A 390 9.98 22.53 -22.00
N THR A 391 10.82 23.51 -21.69
CA THR A 391 12.27 23.30 -21.58
C THR A 391 12.73 23.53 -20.15
N VAL A 392 13.27 22.50 -19.50
CA VAL A 392 13.91 22.63 -18.19
C VAL A 392 15.39 22.92 -18.37
N VAL A 393 15.94 23.82 -17.54
CA VAL A 393 17.35 24.19 -17.58
C VAL A 393 18.00 23.97 -16.21
N TYR A 394 19.07 23.19 -16.21
CA TYR A 394 19.92 22.94 -15.06
C TYR A 394 21.30 23.55 -15.24
N GLU A 395 21.88 24.01 -14.15
CA GLU A 395 23.32 24.17 -14.05
C GLU A 395 23.94 22.80 -13.75
N ILE A 396 24.90 22.39 -14.57
CA ILE A 396 25.55 21.09 -14.47
C ILE A 396 27.08 21.23 -14.45
N GLU A 397 27.72 20.16 -14.02
CA GLU A 397 29.16 19.95 -14.13
C GLU A 397 29.40 18.54 -14.66
N VAL A 398 30.26 18.44 -15.65
CA VAL A 398 30.69 17.18 -16.26
C VAL A 398 32.21 17.09 -16.18
N LEU A 399 32.72 15.89 -15.98
CA LEU A 399 34.16 15.60 -15.99
C LEU A 399 34.65 15.39 -17.42
N PRO A 400 35.87 15.82 -17.79
CA PRO A 400 36.49 15.49 -19.07
C PRO A 400 36.77 13.99 -19.20
N ASN A 401 36.84 13.51 -20.45
CA ASN A 401 37.14 12.11 -20.79
C ASN A 401 36.30 11.09 -19.99
N THR A 402 35.01 11.40 -19.78
CA THR A 402 34.13 10.61 -18.90
C THR A 402 32.83 10.29 -19.62
N HIS A 403 32.35 9.05 -19.45
CA HIS A 403 31.03 8.61 -19.90
C HIS A 403 30.00 8.98 -18.85
N HIS A 404 29.14 9.94 -19.18
CA HIS A 404 28.09 10.48 -18.33
C HIS A 404 26.72 9.90 -18.67
N GLN A 405 25.90 9.72 -17.64
CA GLN A 405 24.50 9.35 -17.72
C GLN A 405 23.65 10.16 -16.74
N MET A 406 22.40 10.42 -17.12
CA MET A 406 21.37 11.02 -16.26
C MET A 406 20.01 10.51 -16.72
N LEU A 407 19.26 9.84 -15.84
CA LEU A 407 17.93 9.34 -16.16
C LEU A 407 16.89 10.41 -15.83
N PHE A 408 16.16 10.86 -16.84
CA PHE A 408 14.92 11.61 -16.65
C PHE A 408 13.79 10.60 -16.54
N ASP A 409 13.02 10.66 -15.46
CA ASP A 409 11.98 9.67 -15.18
C ASP A 409 10.60 10.30 -14.97
N GLY A 410 9.64 9.46 -14.59
CA GLY A 410 8.28 9.90 -14.34
C GLY A 410 8.13 10.88 -13.18
N GLY A 411 9.17 11.21 -12.39
CA GLY A 411 9.12 12.31 -11.42
C GLY A 411 8.70 13.64 -12.05
N PHE A 412 9.14 13.88 -13.29
CA PHE A 412 8.61 14.95 -14.12
C PHE A 412 7.15 14.72 -14.48
N ARG A 413 6.34 15.77 -14.37
CA ARG A 413 4.91 15.75 -14.70
C ARG A 413 4.59 16.79 -15.76
N SER A 414 3.65 16.47 -16.67
CA SER A 414 2.98 17.50 -17.45
C SER A 414 2.23 18.47 -16.53
N LYS A 415 1.78 19.60 -17.07
CA LYS A 415 0.84 20.52 -16.41
C LYS A 415 -0.39 19.79 -15.86
N ASP A 416 -0.90 18.81 -16.61
CA ASP A 416 -2.07 18.01 -16.26
C ASP A 416 -1.74 16.83 -15.33
N GLY A 417 -0.48 16.68 -14.92
CA GLY A 417 -0.05 15.68 -13.93
C GLY A 417 0.42 14.34 -14.52
N ASN A 418 0.50 14.18 -15.85
CA ASN A 418 0.93 12.92 -16.46
C ASN A 418 2.44 12.68 -16.26
N PRO A 419 2.88 11.48 -15.80
CA PRO A 419 4.31 11.10 -15.76
C PRO A 419 4.97 11.24 -17.13
N ALA A 420 6.16 11.84 -17.17
CA ALA A 420 7.03 11.73 -18.34
C ALA A 420 7.43 10.26 -18.60
N GLN A 421 7.76 9.96 -19.86
CA GLN A 421 8.45 8.73 -20.22
C GLN A 421 9.92 8.78 -19.78
N ASN A 422 10.48 7.63 -19.44
CA ASN A 422 11.88 7.55 -19.08
C ASN A 422 12.75 7.92 -20.29
N TYR A 423 13.72 8.79 -20.07
CA TYR A 423 14.67 9.22 -21.09
C TYR A 423 16.08 9.23 -20.50
N LEU A 424 16.93 8.33 -20.99
CA LEU A 424 18.33 8.28 -20.57
C LEU A 424 19.14 9.27 -21.39
N ILE A 425 19.67 10.30 -20.73
CA ILE A 425 20.73 11.14 -21.29
C ILE A 425 22.03 10.36 -21.12
N ASP A 426 22.75 10.09 -22.21
CA ASP A 426 23.97 9.30 -22.26
C ASP A 426 24.95 9.97 -23.23
N PHE A 427 26.14 10.36 -22.78
CA PHE A 427 27.15 10.97 -23.63
C PHE A 427 28.56 10.81 -23.07
N THR A 428 29.58 11.06 -23.90
CA THR A 428 30.98 11.07 -23.49
C THR A 428 31.59 12.44 -23.77
N THR A 429 32.32 12.97 -22.79
CA THR A 429 33.04 14.23 -22.93
C THR A 429 34.41 14.03 -23.58
N THR A 430 34.87 15.04 -24.33
CA THR A 430 36.25 15.06 -24.81
C THR A 430 37.24 15.22 -23.66
N LYS A 431 38.52 15.00 -23.96
CA LYS A 431 39.63 15.30 -23.04
C LYS A 431 39.62 16.77 -22.59
#